data_AF-A0ABD1FTZ1-F1
#
_entry.id   AF-A0ABD1FTZ1-F1
#
_cell.length_a   1.000
_cell.length_b   1.000
_cell.length_c   1.000
_cell.angle_alpha   90.00
_cell.angle_beta   90.00
_cell.angle_gamma   90.00
#
_symmetry.space_group_name_H-M   'P 1'
#
loop_
_entity.id
_entity.type
_entity.pdbx_description
1 polymer ?
#
loop_
_entity_poly.entity_id
_entity_poly.type
_entity_poly.pdbx_seq_one_letter_code
_entity_poly.pdbx_strand_id
1 'polypeptide(L)'
;MDVTLEVVKKMHEDTNHHLETLSARIGYDFNLSVKRTEVSSLLDDVIGLSKKHKFLACDILVKELECLDLFKMSKMDKFDYVIHILEKKLGVN
;
A
#
# COMPACT_ATOMS: atom_id res chain seq x y z
N MET A 1 -3.40 40.07 -30.50
CA MET A 1 -3.43 40.40 -29.07
C MET A 1 -3.72 39.07 -28.39
N ASP A 2 -2.75 38.15 -28.42
CA ASP A 2 -3.06 36.71 -28.33
C ASP A 2 -2.02 35.89 -27.55
N VAL A 3 -0.73 36.22 -27.65
CA VAL A 3 0.35 35.49 -26.98
C VAL A 3 0.21 35.49 -25.45
N THR A 4 -0.18 36.61 -24.84
CA THR A 4 -0.37 36.68 -23.38
C THR A 4 -1.55 35.84 -22.91
N LEU A 5 -2.64 35.80 -23.69
CA LEU A 5 -3.81 34.99 -23.38
C LEU A 5 -3.50 33.50 -23.51
N GLU A 6 -2.71 33.13 -24.52
CA GLU A 6 -2.26 31.76 -24.76
C GLU A 6 -1.29 31.28 -23.67
N VAL A 7 -0.37 32.14 -23.22
CA VAL A 7 0.54 31.86 -22.09
C VAL A 7 -0.25 31.65 -20.80
N VAL A 8 -1.23 32.52 -20.50
CA VAL A 8 -2.07 32.39 -19.29
C VAL A 8 -2.91 31.11 -19.34
N LYS A 9 -3.47 30.78 -20.51
CA LYS A 9 -4.24 29.54 -20.69
C LYS A 9 -3.36 28.31 -20.47
N LYS A 10 -2.15 28.29 -21.04
CA LYS A 10 -1.20 27.20 -20.85
C LYS A 10 -0.75 27.07 -19.38
N MET A 11 -0.46 28.19 -18.71
CA MET A 11 -0.12 28.19 -17.28
C MET A 11 -1.28 27.64 -16.43
N HIS A 12 -2.52 27.96 -16.78
CA HIS A 12 -3.69 27.41 -16.09
C HIS A 12 -3.82 25.90 -16.29
N GLU A 13 -3.66 25.41 -17.52
CA GLU A 13 -3.69 23.98 -17.84
C GLU A 13 -2.57 23.20 -17.13
N ASP A 14 -1.34 23.70 -17.18
CA ASP A 14 -0.18 23.07 -16.52
C ASP A 14 -0.34 23.04 -14.99
N THR A 15 -0.85 24.13 -14.40
CA THR A 15 -1.13 24.20 -12.96
C THR A 15 -2.19 23.18 -12.56
N ASN A 16 -3.28 23.09 -13.34
CA ASN A 16 -4.35 22.18 -13.02
C ASN A 16 -3.91 20.71 -13.18
N HIS A 17 -3.15 20.38 -14.23
CA HIS A 17 -2.57 19.05 -14.39
C HIS A 17 -1.63 18.67 -13.23
N HIS A 18 -0.81 19.60 -12.76
CA HIS A 18 0.05 19.37 -11.62
C HIS A 18 -0.74 19.14 -10.33
N LEU A 19 -1.81 19.92 -10.10
CA LEU A 19 -2.71 19.73 -8.96
C LEU A 19 -3.40 18.37 -8.99
N GLU A 20 -3.91 17.94 -10.15
CA GLU A 20 -4.52 16.61 -10.31
C GLU A 20 -3.51 15.50 -10.00
N THR A 21 -2.28 15.62 -10.52
CA THR A 21 -1.20 14.66 -10.26
C THR A 21 -0.87 14.58 -8.76
N LEU A 22 -0.79 15.72 -8.08
CA LEU A 22 -0.49 15.77 -6.65
C LEU A 22 -1.66 15.24 -5.82
N SER A 23 -2.89 15.58 -6.19
CA SER A 23 -4.12 15.08 -5.57
C SER A 23 -4.19 13.55 -5.65
N ALA A 24 -3.94 12.98 -6.84
CA ALA A 24 -3.91 11.53 -7.04
C ALA A 24 -2.83 10.85 -6.19
N ARG A 25 -1.64 11.46 -6.09
CA ARG A 25 -0.54 10.93 -5.26
C ARG A 25 -0.88 10.97 -3.78
N ILE A 26 -1.38 12.10 -3.27
CA ILE A 26 -1.79 12.25 -1.86
C ILE A 26 -2.90 11.25 -1.53
N GLY A 27 -3.89 11.11 -2.41
CA GLY A 27 -4.96 10.12 -2.27
C GLY A 27 -4.42 8.69 -2.22
N TYR A 28 -3.44 8.36 -3.05
CA TYR A 28 -2.77 7.06 -3.04
C TYR A 28 -2.02 6.80 -1.73
N ASP A 29 -1.20 7.75 -1.28
CA ASP A 29 -0.43 7.62 -0.03
C ASP A 29 -1.35 7.51 1.20
N PHE A 30 -2.46 8.25 1.22
CA PHE A 30 -3.49 8.13 2.26
C PHE A 30 -4.15 6.75 2.25
N ASN A 31 -4.55 6.25 1.07
CA ASN A 31 -5.12 4.92 0.92
C ASN A 31 -4.15 3.82 1.38
N LEU A 32 -2.85 3.96 1.10
CA LEU A 32 -1.83 3.05 1.61
C LEU A 32 -1.72 3.10 3.14
N SER A 33 -1.81 4.29 3.74
CA SER A 33 -1.79 4.45 5.20
C SER A 33 -2.99 3.75 5.86
N VAL A 34 -4.19 3.92 5.30
CA VAL A 34 -5.40 3.23 5.79
C VAL A 34 -5.23 1.71 5.69
N LYS A 35 -4.76 1.22 4.53
CA LYS A 35 -4.47 -0.21 4.33
C LYS A 35 -3.45 -0.76 5.34
N ARG A 36 -2.38 -0.02 5.63
CA ARG A 36 -1.38 -0.43 6.65
C ARG A 36 -2.01 -0.61 8.02
N THR A 37 -2.88 0.31 8.43
CA THR A 37 -3.58 0.21 9.72
C THR A 37 -4.48 -1.03 9.76
N GLU A 38 -5.25 -1.28 8.71
CA GLU A 38 -6.11 -2.47 8.61
C GLU A 38 -5.30 -3.78 8.64
N VAL A 39 -4.24 -3.88 7.82
CA VAL A 39 -3.38 -5.07 7.77
C VAL A 39 -2.68 -5.30 9.10
N SER A 40 -2.20 -4.23 9.75
CA SER A 40 -1.60 -4.34 11.08
C SER A 40 -2.58 -4.86 12.11
N SER A 41 -3.83 -4.38 12.09
CA SER A 41 -4.90 -4.90 12.96
C SER A 41 -5.14 -6.39 12.73
N LEU A 42 -5.19 -6.85 11.48
CA LEU A 42 -5.38 -8.27 11.17
C LEU A 42 -4.20 -9.14 11.59
N LEU A 43 -2.98 -8.61 11.59
CA LEU A 43 -1.77 -9.31 12.07
C LEU A 43 -1.69 -9.33 13.60
N ASP A 44 -2.36 -8.40 14.29
CA ASP A 44 -2.42 -8.42 15.75
C ASP A 44 -3.27 -9.56 16.31
N ASP A 45 -4.28 -9.99 15.55
CA ASP A 45 -5.09 -11.18 15.86
C ASP A 45 -4.32 -12.51 15.69
N VAL A 46 -3.14 -12.49 15.06
CA VAL A 46 -2.33 -13.69 14.85
C VAL A 46 -1.39 -13.91 16.03
N ILE A 47 -1.70 -14.94 16.81
CA ILE A 47 -0.90 -15.37 17.97
C ILE A 47 0.42 -16.00 17.51
N GLY A 48 1.52 -15.72 18.20
CA GLY A 48 2.83 -16.35 17.98
C GLY A 48 3.78 -15.55 17.07
N LEU A 49 3.32 -14.53 16.35
CA LEU A 49 4.20 -13.69 15.53
C LEU A 49 5.04 -12.73 16.38
N SER A 50 6.35 -12.73 16.15
CA SER A 50 7.24 -11.70 16.69
C SER A 50 6.90 -10.32 16.09
N LYS A 51 7.18 -9.24 16.82
CA LYS A 51 6.99 -7.86 16.31
C LYS A 51 7.72 -7.64 14.99
N LYS A 52 8.93 -8.20 14.83
CA LYS A 52 9.71 -8.13 13.59
C LYS A 52 8.98 -8.80 12.42
N HIS A 53 8.42 -9.99 12.63
CA HIS A 53 7.64 -10.70 11.62
C HIS A 53 6.36 -9.94 11.24
N LYS A 54 5.67 -9.34 12.21
CA LYS A 54 4.50 -8.48 11.95
C LYS A 54 4.83 -7.30 11.04
N PHE A 55 5.94 -6.58 11.30
CA PHE A 55 6.33 -5.44 10.45
C PHE A 55 6.68 -5.86 9.02
N LEU A 56 7.44 -6.95 8.86
CA LEU A 56 7.81 -7.47 7.54
C LEU A 56 6.58 -7.97 6.78
N ALA A 57 5.70 -8.72 7.44
CA ALA A 57 4.47 -9.23 6.85
C ALA A 57 3.53 -8.08 6.43
N CYS A 58 3.40 -7.04 7.26
CA CYS A 58 2.59 -5.87 6.93
C CYS A 58 3.09 -5.17 5.66
N ASP A 59 4.40 -4.99 5.50
CA ASP A 59 4.96 -4.36 4.29
C ASP A 59 4.73 -5.21 3.02
N ILE A 60 4.77 -6.54 3.14
CA ILE A 60 4.48 -7.46 2.03
C ILE A 60 2.99 -7.42 1.67
N LEU A 61 2.11 -7.61 2.66
CA LEU A 61 0.66 -7.70 2.46
C LEU A 61 0.03 -6.39 1.95
N VAL A 62 0.62 -5.24 2.28
CA VAL A 62 0.14 -3.94 1.78
C VAL A 62 0.54 -3.72 0.31
N LYS A 63 1.67 -4.30 -0.13
CA LYS A 63 2.18 -4.17 -1.50
C LYS A 63 1.60 -5.22 -2.43
N GLU A 64 1.38 -6.44 -1.94
CA GLU A 64 0.93 -7.59 -2.73
C GLU A 64 -0.51 -7.96 -2.33
N LEU A 65 -1.48 -7.40 -3.06
CA LEU A 65 -2.92 -7.60 -2.78
C LEU A 65 -3.33 -9.07 -2.84
N GLU A 66 -2.76 -9.85 -3.76
CA GLU A 66 -2.99 -11.30 -3.87
C GLU A 66 -2.63 -12.02 -2.57
N CYS A 67 -1.52 -11.63 -1.94
CA CYS A 67 -1.12 -12.19 -0.65
C CYS A 67 -2.06 -11.79 0.48
N LEU A 68 -2.60 -10.56 0.45
CA LEU A 68 -3.58 -10.09 1.42
C LEU A 68 -4.93 -10.81 1.28
N ASP A 69 -5.39 -11.05 0.06
CA ASP A 69 -6.63 -11.77 -0.17
C ASP A 69 -6.51 -13.23 0.33
N LEU A 70 -5.41 -13.91 0.02
CA LEU A 70 -5.13 -15.25 0.55
C LEU A 70 -5.03 -15.27 2.09
N PHE A 71 -4.40 -14.26 2.69
CA PHE A 71 -4.32 -14.11 4.15
C PHE A 71 -5.71 -13.93 4.80
N LYS A 72 -6.60 -13.15 4.16
CA LYS A 72 -7.98 -12.93 4.64
C LYS A 72 -8.86 -14.17 4.44
N MET A 73 -8.64 -14.93 3.36
CA MET A 73 -9.40 -16.15 3.07
C MET A 73 -8.99 -17.33 3.95
N SER A 74 -7.75 -17.37 4.43
CA SER A 74 -7.27 -18.46 5.28
C SER A 74 -7.93 -18.45 6.66
N LYS A 75 -8.81 -19.42 6.91
CA LYS A 75 -9.55 -19.59 8.18
C LYS A 75 -8.79 -20.43 9.22
N MET A 76 -7.82 -21.22 8.79
CA MET A 76 -6.95 -22.01 9.66
C MET A 76 -5.52 -21.73 9.19
N ASP A 77 -4.66 -21.35 10.14
CA ASP A 77 -3.22 -21.19 9.91
C ASP A 77 -2.77 -19.87 9.26
N LYS A 78 -3.38 -18.75 9.68
CA LYS A 78 -2.86 -17.39 9.41
C LYS A 78 -1.40 -17.22 9.81
N PHE A 79 -0.98 -17.90 10.88
CA PHE A 79 0.40 -17.88 11.35
C PHE A 79 1.33 -18.52 10.32
N ASP A 80 1.08 -19.76 9.92
CA ASP A 80 1.92 -20.49 8.96
C ASP A 80 1.95 -19.81 7.59
N TYR A 81 0.82 -19.21 7.18
CA TYR A 81 0.80 -18.40 5.97
C TYR A 81 1.73 -17.19 6.07
N VAL A 82 1.74 -16.49 7.22
CA VAL A 82 2.64 -15.35 7.44
C VAL A 82 4.11 -15.82 7.45
N ILE A 83 4.41 -16.98 8.03
CA ILE A 83 5.77 -17.54 7.97
C ILE A 83 6.17 -17.86 6.53
N HIS A 84 5.29 -18.52 5.77
CA HIS A 84 5.53 -18.87 4.37
C HIS A 84 5.85 -17.65 3.50
N ILE A 85 5.07 -16.56 3.61
CA ILE A 85 5.34 -15.34 2.82
C ILE A 85 6.66 -14.68 3.21
N LEU A 86 7.05 -14.76 4.49
CA LEU A 86 8.30 -14.20 4.99
C LEU A 86 9.50 -15.00 4.48
N GLU A 87 9.43 -16.33 4.53
CA GLU A 87 10.48 -17.23 4.01
C GLU A 87 10.67 -17.03 2.50
N LYS A 88 9.56 -16.98 1.74
CA LYS A 88 9.58 -16.70 0.30
C LYS A 88 10.25 -15.37 -0.03
N LYS A 89 10.02 -14.33 0.76
CA LYS A 89 10.63 -12.99 0.56
C LYS A 89 12.08 -12.89 1.01
N LEU A 90 12.46 -13.64 2.05
CA LEU A 90 13.81 -13.66 2.59
C LEU A 90 14.74 -14.59 1.79
N GLY A 91 14.22 -15.35 0.82
CA GLY A 91 15.00 -16.27 0.00
C GLY A 91 15.53 -17.46 0.80
N VAL A 92 14.89 -17.78 1.93
CA VAL A 92 15.21 -18.97 2.72
C VAL A 92 14.38 -20.11 2.15
N ASN A 93 14.93 -20.76 1.12
CA ASN A 93 14.50 -22.07 0.64
C ASN A 93 15.76 -22.89 0.32
#